data_AF-A0A1T1ZZQ7-F1
#
_entry.id   AF-A0A1T1ZZQ7-F1
#
_cell.length_a   1.000
_cell.length_b   1.000
_cell.length_c   1.000
_cell.angle_alpha   90.00
_cell.angle_beta   90.00
_cell.angle_gamma   90.00
#
_symmetry.space_group_name_H-M   'P 1'
#
loop_
_entity.id
_entity.type
_entity.pdbx_description
1 polymer ?
#
loop_
_entity_poly.entity_id
_entity_poly.type
_entity_poly.pdbx_seq_one_letter_code
_entity_poly.pdbx_strand_id
1 'polypeptide(L)'
;MVGQEYGATSIALEQRALTALHGPGDCAVDRALEELRQAVSDLAFAEAADLIARHRVAVLDEMISGCFEDAETAEPDTAAALRVAAEGLQEERATLAETLPLELSLRADQRDAACERIRAAQRRLRNISQMPDHFGCACACGRAGAGPCEDAADQIQQALRFDAEAIADIARQEARARLSDGFAALPVASPLSPRRGGDTGTTAAQVARRLVEDARRRLC
;
A
#
# COMPACT_ATOMS: atom_id res chain seq x y z
N MET A 1 48.73 3.94 -5.76
CA MET A 1 47.59 3.13 -6.22
C MET A 1 47.09 2.30 -5.05
N VAL A 2 46.18 2.84 -4.23
CA VAL A 2 45.47 2.10 -3.18
C VAL A 2 44.07 2.72 -3.11
N GLY A 3 43.03 1.99 -3.50
CA GLY A 3 41.69 2.57 -3.52
C GLY A 3 40.59 1.74 -4.19
N GLN A 4 40.60 0.41 -4.08
CA GLN A 4 39.55 -0.41 -4.71
C GLN A 4 39.03 -1.61 -3.90
N GLU A 5 39.47 -1.86 -2.68
CA GLU A 5 39.11 -3.09 -1.94
C GLU A 5 37.96 -2.93 -0.91
N TYR A 6 37.55 -1.71 -0.59
CA TYR A 6 36.51 -1.47 0.44
C TYR A 6 35.06 -1.57 -0.08
N GLY A 7 34.82 -1.55 -1.39
CA GLY A 7 33.48 -1.66 -1.97
C GLY A 7 33.00 -3.12 -2.12
N ALA A 8 33.90 -4.03 -2.51
CA ALA A 8 33.57 -5.42 -2.78
C ALA A 8 33.26 -6.22 -1.50
N THR A 9 33.92 -5.88 -0.40
CA THR A 9 33.75 -6.52 0.92
C THR A 9 32.43 -6.14 1.59
N SER A 10 31.96 -4.89 1.40
CA SER A 10 30.65 -4.43 1.91
C SER A 10 29.49 -5.16 1.24
N ILE A 11 29.54 -5.31 -0.09
CA ILE A 11 28.51 -6.01 -0.86
C ILE A 11 28.48 -7.50 -0.52
N ALA A 12 29.65 -8.12 -0.34
CA ALA A 12 29.75 -9.53 0.04
C ALA A 12 29.24 -9.82 1.47
N LEU A 13 29.37 -8.86 2.40
CA LEU A 13 28.85 -8.95 3.76
C LEU A 13 27.33 -8.76 3.81
N GLU A 14 26.79 -7.79 3.07
CA GLU A 14 25.35 -7.61 2.90
C GLU A 14 24.71 -8.83 2.21
N GLN A 15 25.37 -9.39 1.19
CA GLN A 15 24.96 -10.62 0.52
C GLN A 15 24.95 -11.81 1.48
N ARG A 16 25.99 -11.98 2.31
CA ARG A 16 26.03 -13.05 3.31
C ARG A 16 24.93 -12.91 4.36
N ALA A 17 24.67 -11.71 4.85
CA ALA A 17 23.57 -11.46 5.79
C ALA A 17 22.20 -11.73 5.16
N LEU A 18 22.02 -11.39 3.87
CA LEU A 18 20.82 -11.70 3.09
C LEU A 18 20.64 -13.20 2.85
N THR A 19 21.70 -13.97 2.60
CA THR A 19 21.62 -15.44 2.46
C THR A 19 21.52 -16.19 3.79
N ALA A 20 22.09 -15.67 4.88
CA ALA A 20 22.15 -16.37 6.17
C ALA A 20 20.81 -16.33 6.95
N LEU A 21 19.92 -15.42 6.61
CA LEU A 21 18.61 -15.26 7.27
C LEU A 21 17.49 -16.11 6.63
N HIS A 22 17.74 -16.82 5.53
CA HIS A 22 16.66 -17.40 4.72
C HIS A 22 16.99 -18.82 4.21
N GLY A 23 15.99 -19.69 4.28
CA GLY A 23 16.14 -21.12 3.97
C GLY A 23 16.53 -21.39 2.51
N PRO A 24 17.10 -22.56 2.23
CA PRO A 24 17.44 -22.96 0.87
C PRO A 24 16.16 -23.12 0.03
N GLY A 25 15.89 -22.18 -0.88
CA GLY A 25 14.78 -22.33 -1.84
C GLY A 25 14.12 -21.04 -2.36
N ASP A 26 14.32 -19.88 -1.73
CA ASP A 26 13.62 -18.65 -2.14
C ASP A 26 14.34 -17.93 -3.29
N CYS A 27 13.67 -17.82 -4.45
CA CYS A 27 14.16 -17.07 -5.60
C CYS A 27 14.26 -15.57 -5.25
N ALA A 28 15.40 -14.95 -5.57
CA ALA A 28 15.64 -13.53 -5.31
C ALA A 28 14.59 -12.59 -5.95
N VAL A 29 14.03 -12.99 -7.10
CA VAL A 29 12.94 -12.28 -7.78
C VAL A 29 11.66 -12.33 -6.95
N ASP A 30 11.25 -13.52 -6.50
CA ASP A 30 10.01 -13.71 -5.74
C ASP A 30 10.03 -12.95 -4.42
N ARG A 31 11.18 -12.95 -3.75
CA ARG A 31 11.40 -12.14 -2.55
C ARG A 31 11.24 -10.65 -2.84
N ALA A 32 11.89 -10.13 -3.88
CA ALA A 32 11.83 -8.70 -4.20
C ALA A 32 10.41 -8.28 -4.62
N LEU A 33 9.66 -9.15 -5.30
CA LEU A 33 8.25 -8.93 -5.63
C LEU A 33 7.36 -8.93 -4.38
N GLU A 34 7.60 -9.83 -3.43
CA GLU A 34 6.85 -9.90 -2.17
C GLU A 34 7.14 -8.70 -1.26
N GLU A 35 8.40 -8.27 -1.15
CA GLU A 35 8.78 -7.04 -0.46
C GLU A 35 8.13 -5.81 -1.08
N LEU A 36 8.09 -5.74 -2.42
CA LEU A 36 7.40 -4.68 -3.15
C LEU A 36 5.90 -4.70 -2.84
N ARG A 37 5.26 -5.87 -2.89
CA ARG A 37 3.84 -6.03 -2.57
C ARG A 37 3.50 -5.55 -1.16
N GLN A 38 4.31 -5.94 -0.17
CA GLN A 38 4.08 -5.53 1.22
C GLN A 38 4.23 -4.01 1.35
N ALA A 39 5.26 -3.43 0.75
CA ALA A 39 5.47 -1.98 0.78
C ALA A 39 4.33 -1.20 0.07
N VAL A 40 3.80 -1.72 -1.04
CA VAL A 40 2.61 -1.15 -1.71
C VAL A 40 1.37 -1.23 -0.82
N SER A 41 1.15 -2.36 -0.15
CA SER A 41 0.04 -2.50 0.82
C SER A 41 0.15 -1.47 1.93
N ASP A 42 1.33 -1.33 2.53
CA ASP A 42 1.59 -0.41 3.63
C ASP A 42 1.39 1.06 3.20
N LEU A 43 1.84 1.41 1.99
CA LEU A 43 1.59 2.73 1.40
C LEU A 43 0.09 3.00 1.23
N ALA A 44 -0.66 2.02 0.73
CA ALA A 44 -2.10 2.14 0.58
C ALA A 44 -2.83 2.30 1.91
N PHE A 45 -2.39 1.59 2.96
CA PHE A 45 -2.91 1.78 4.32
C PHE A 45 -2.61 3.18 4.87
N ALA A 46 -1.39 3.69 4.66
CA ALA A 46 -1.01 5.03 5.12
C ALA A 46 -1.86 6.13 4.45
N GLU A 47 -2.04 6.07 3.12
CA GLU A 47 -2.86 7.03 2.37
C GLU A 47 -4.35 6.94 2.76
N ALA A 48 -4.89 5.74 2.97
CA ALA A 48 -6.26 5.58 3.42
C ALA A 48 -6.46 6.10 4.86
N ALA A 49 -5.51 5.82 5.76
CA ALA A 49 -5.59 6.26 7.15
C ALA A 49 -5.50 7.79 7.30
N ASP A 50 -4.65 8.47 6.51
CA ASP A 50 -4.60 9.95 6.47
C ASP A 50 -5.95 10.54 6.06
N LEU A 51 -6.54 9.99 4.98
CA LEU A 51 -7.85 10.41 4.49
C LEU A 51 -8.97 10.18 5.52
N ILE A 52 -9.00 9.02 6.18
CA ILE A 52 -9.99 8.72 7.22
C ILE A 52 -9.84 9.67 8.41
N ALA A 53 -8.60 9.95 8.85
CA ALA A 53 -8.36 10.85 9.97
C ALA A 53 -8.90 12.27 9.68
N ARG A 54 -8.68 12.78 8.48
CA ARG A 54 -9.23 14.08 8.04
C ARG A 54 -10.75 14.04 7.89
N HIS A 55 -11.29 12.97 7.33
CA HIS A 55 -12.73 12.85 7.10
C HIS A 55 -13.53 12.80 8.40
N ARG A 56 -13.00 12.18 9.46
CA ARG A 56 -13.63 12.16 10.79
C ARG A 56 -13.93 13.57 11.33
N VAL A 57 -13.02 14.52 11.13
CA VAL A 57 -13.24 15.92 11.53
C VAL A 57 -14.37 16.54 10.74
N ALA A 58 -14.36 16.36 9.42
CA ALA A 58 -15.38 16.91 8.53
C ALA A 58 -16.78 16.37 8.89
N VAL A 59 -16.90 15.07 9.17
CA VAL A 59 -18.16 14.45 9.58
C VAL A 59 -18.64 15.01 10.93
N LEU A 60 -17.75 15.18 11.91
CA LEU A 60 -18.14 15.80 13.18
C LEU A 60 -18.60 17.25 12.99
N ASP A 61 -17.90 18.03 12.18
CA ASP A 61 -18.28 19.42 11.88
C ASP A 61 -19.66 19.48 11.18
N GLU A 62 -19.93 18.57 10.23
CA GLU A 62 -21.24 18.42 9.57
C GLU A 62 -22.35 18.01 10.55
N MET A 63 -22.10 17.04 11.42
CA MET A 63 -23.07 16.59 12.43
C MET A 63 -23.40 17.70 13.44
N ILE A 64 -22.39 18.46 13.89
CA ILE A 64 -22.57 19.61 14.78
C ILE A 64 -23.45 20.66 14.10
N SER A 65 -23.16 21.00 12.84
CA SER A 65 -23.98 21.95 12.07
C SER A 65 -25.41 21.47 11.94
N GLY A 66 -25.61 20.20 11.53
CA GLY A 66 -26.92 19.59 11.41
C GLY A 66 -27.72 19.61 12.72
N CYS A 67 -27.08 19.33 13.86
CA CYS A 67 -27.74 19.44 15.16
C CYS A 67 -28.22 20.86 15.47
N PHE A 68 -27.44 21.90 15.13
CA PHE A 68 -27.86 23.28 15.34
C PHE A 68 -28.97 23.70 14.37
N GLU A 69 -28.85 23.36 13.09
CA GLU A 69 -29.86 23.64 12.06
C GLU A 69 -31.20 22.98 12.40
N ASP A 70 -31.19 21.71 12.79
CA ASP A 70 -32.39 20.98 13.20
C ASP A 70 -33.01 21.59 14.48
N ALA A 71 -32.18 22.08 15.41
CA ALA A 71 -32.65 22.70 16.64
C ALA A 71 -33.36 24.06 16.43
N GLU A 72 -33.17 24.73 15.29
CA GLU A 72 -33.87 25.98 14.96
C GLU A 72 -35.35 25.75 14.62
N THR A 73 -35.69 24.56 14.12
CA THR A 73 -37.04 24.24 13.63
C THR A 73 -37.79 23.22 14.48
N ALA A 74 -37.10 22.57 15.42
CA ALA A 74 -37.66 21.56 16.31
C ALA A 74 -38.49 22.12 17.49
N GLU A 75 -39.32 21.28 18.10
CA GLU A 75 -40.03 21.58 19.35
C GLU A 75 -39.03 21.84 20.51
N PRO A 76 -39.42 22.60 21.56
CA PRO A 76 -38.49 23.06 22.59
C PRO A 76 -37.66 21.95 23.26
N ASP A 77 -38.28 20.82 23.60
CA ASP A 77 -37.59 19.69 24.25
C ASP A 77 -36.61 19.00 23.30
N THR A 78 -36.99 18.84 22.02
CA THR A 78 -36.11 18.28 20.99
C THR A 78 -34.96 19.23 20.65
N ALA A 79 -35.22 20.53 20.54
CA ALA A 79 -34.20 21.54 20.32
C ALA A 79 -33.19 21.60 21.48
N ALA A 80 -33.65 21.45 22.72
CA ALA A 80 -32.76 21.33 23.88
C ALA A 80 -31.88 20.07 23.80
N ALA A 81 -32.45 18.92 23.45
CA ALA A 81 -31.69 17.68 23.29
C ALA A 81 -30.65 17.75 22.15
N LEU A 82 -30.99 18.36 21.03
CA LEU A 82 -30.06 18.56 19.89
C LEU A 82 -28.89 19.47 20.24
N ARG A 83 -29.12 20.54 21.03
CA ARG A 83 -28.02 21.41 21.51
C ARG A 83 -27.08 20.67 22.45
N VAL A 84 -27.61 19.87 23.38
CA VAL A 84 -26.79 19.02 24.26
C VAL A 84 -26.00 17.98 23.46
N ALA A 85 -26.59 17.39 22.42
CA ALA A 85 -25.87 16.48 21.53
C ALA A 85 -24.73 17.21 20.77
N ALA A 86 -24.98 18.42 20.28
CA ALA A 86 -23.97 19.24 19.62
C ALA A 86 -22.79 19.59 20.56
N GLU A 87 -23.06 19.90 21.83
CA GLU A 87 -22.03 20.12 22.85
C GLU A 87 -21.15 18.87 23.03
N GLY A 88 -21.75 17.68 23.12
CA GLY A 88 -21.00 16.42 23.21
C GLY A 88 -20.13 16.14 21.97
N LEU A 89 -20.66 16.42 20.77
CA LEU A 89 -19.89 16.31 19.53
C LEU A 89 -18.75 17.33 19.46
N GLN A 90 -18.93 18.53 20.00
CA GLN A 90 -17.88 19.56 20.09
C GLN A 90 -16.74 19.13 21.01
N GLU A 91 -17.03 18.47 22.13
CA GLU A 91 -16.02 17.90 23.03
C GLU A 91 -15.22 16.78 22.34
N GLU A 92 -15.89 15.89 21.60
CA GLU A 92 -15.23 14.85 20.81
C GLU A 92 -14.34 15.48 19.71
N ARG A 93 -14.86 16.48 19.01
CA ARG A 93 -14.14 17.21 17.96
C ARG A 93 -12.91 17.95 18.51
N ALA A 94 -13.00 18.51 19.72
CA ALA A 94 -11.86 19.11 20.41
C ALA A 94 -10.79 18.07 20.75
N THR A 95 -11.21 16.91 21.28
CA THR A 95 -10.30 15.79 21.58
C THR A 95 -9.60 15.30 20.32
N LEU A 96 -10.33 15.16 19.20
CA LEU A 96 -9.76 14.77 17.92
C LEU A 96 -8.78 15.82 17.39
N ALA A 97 -9.08 17.12 17.57
CA ALA A 97 -8.19 18.20 17.15
C ALA A 97 -6.83 18.16 17.89
N GLU A 98 -6.80 17.67 19.12
CA GLU A 98 -5.55 17.48 19.88
C GLU A 98 -4.69 16.34 19.33
N THR A 99 -5.30 15.22 18.90
CA THR A 99 -4.57 14.03 18.44
C THR A 99 -4.26 14.04 16.94
N LEU A 100 -5.09 14.72 16.14
CA LEU A 100 -5.00 14.71 14.68
C LEU A 100 -3.61 15.09 14.15
N PRO A 101 -2.91 16.14 14.63
CA PRO A 101 -1.58 16.47 14.13
C PRO A 101 -0.57 15.31 14.29
N LEU A 102 -0.64 14.58 15.41
CA LEU A 102 0.20 13.43 15.68
C LEU A 102 -0.15 12.25 14.78
N GLU A 103 -1.44 11.99 14.58
CA GLU A 103 -1.89 10.95 13.64
C GLU A 103 -1.41 11.23 12.22
N LEU A 104 -1.56 12.48 11.74
CA LEU A 104 -1.12 12.89 10.40
C LEU A 104 0.40 12.79 10.24
N SER A 105 1.18 13.20 11.25
CA SER A 105 2.63 13.04 11.24
C SER A 105 3.03 11.56 11.13
N LEU A 106 2.40 10.70 11.93
CA LEU A 106 2.66 9.26 11.89
C LEU A 106 2.34 8.66 10.51
N ARG A 107 1.25 9.10 9.85
CA ARG A 107 0.91 8.60 8.50
C ARG A 107 1.90 9.11 7.45
N ALA A 108 2.39 10.33 7.57
CA ALA A 108 3.44 10.85 6.71
C ALA A 108 4.73 10.01 6.83
N ASP A 109 5.17 9.71 8.06
CA ASP A 109 6.35 8.86 8.30
C ASP A 109 6.17 7.45 7.71
N GLN A 110 4.99 6.85 7.89
CA GLN A 110 4.66 5.53 7.34
C GLN A 110 4.66 5.53 5.81
N ARG A 111 4.11 6.57 5.18
CA ARG A 111 4.10 6.75 3.73
C ARG A 111 5.53 6.86 3.20
N ASP A 112 6.35 7.69 3.83
CA ASP A 112 7.73 7.93 3.38
C ASP A 112 8.57 6.64 3.51
N ALA A 113 8.44 5.92 4.62
CA ALA A 113 9.08 4.62 4.82
C ALA A 113 8.60 3.54 3.81
N ALA A 114 7.31 3.54 3.44
CA ALA A 114 6.79 2.65 2.43
C ALA A 114 7.34 2.99 1.02
N CYS A 115 7.38 4.28 0.68
CA CYS A 115 7.97 4.77 -0.57
C CYS A 115 9.46 4.39 -0.70
N GLU A 116 10.24 4.51 0.37
CA GLU A 116 11.64 4.07 0.38
C GLU A 116 11.78 2.58 0.13
N ARG A 117 10.95 1.74 0.77
CA ARG A 117 10.93 0.29 0.56
C ARG A 117 10.53 -0.09 -0.86
N ILE A 118 9.53 0.58 -1.44
CA ILE A 118 9.15 0.40 -2.85
C ILE A 118 10.34 0.70 -3.75
N ARG A 119 10.98 1.88 -3.58
CA ARG A 119 12.14 2.27 -4.38
C ARG A 119 13.30 1.28 -4.22
N ALA A 120 13.55 0.78 -3.01
CA ALA A 120 14.58 -0.23 -2.75
C ALA A 120 14.27 -1.56 -3.45
N ALA A 121 13.04 -2.06 -3.36
CA ALA A 121 12.61 -3.29 -4.03
C ALA A 121 12.69 -3.16 -5.55
N GLN A 122 12.26 -2.02 -6.11
CA GLN A 122 12.37 -1.74 -7.54
C GLN A 122 13.82 -1.65 -8.02
N ARG A 123 14.72 -1.03 -7.24
CA ARG A 123 16.16 -1.04 -7.54
C ARG A 123 16.71 -2.47 -7.55
N ARG A 124 16.32 -3.30 -6.58
CA ARG A 124 16.72 -4.73 -6.56
C ARG A 124 16.23 -5.47 -7.80
N LEU A 125 14.96 -5.32 -8.18
CA LEU A 125 14.40 -5.94 -9.39
C LEU A 125 15.14 -5.51 -10.67
N ARG A 126 15.50 -4.23 -10.80
CA ARG A 126 16.33 -3.72 -11.91
C ARG A 126 17.74 -4.33 -11.92
N ASN A 127 18.37 -4.45 -10.76
CA ASN A 127 19.70 -5.06 -10.67
C ASN A 127 19.65 -6.55 -11.04
N ILE A 128 18.61 -7.27 -10.60
CA ILE A 128 18.40 -8.68 -10.95
C ILE A 128 18.17 -8.84 -12.45
N SER A 129 17.39 -7.96 -13.10
CA SER A 129 17.15 -8.06 -14.55
C SER A 129 18.39 -7.74 -15.39
N GLN A 130 19.30 -6.91 -14.88
CA GLN A 130 20.56 -6.56 -15.57
C GLN A 130 21.65 -7.62 -15.38
N MET A 131 21.63 -8.35 -14.25
CA MET A 131 22.69 -9.31 -13.88
C MET A 131 22.10 -10.63 -13.33
N PRO A 132 21.27 -11.35 -14.11
CA PRO A 132 20.53 -12.52 -13.62
C PRO A 132 21.43 -13.63 -13.07
N ASP A 133 22.59 -13.87 -13.69
CA ASP A 133 23.55 -14.91 -13.29
C ASP A 133 24.20 -14.64 -11.91
N HIS A 134 24.23 -13.39 -11.46
CA HIS A 134 24.87 -12.99 -10.20
C HIS A 134 23.99 -13.18 -8.96
N PHE A 135 22.66 -13.18 -9.11
CA PHE A 135 21.74 -13.18 -7.97
C PHE A 135 21.26 -14.58 -7.57
N GLY A 136 21.93 -15.63 -8.06
CA GLY A 136 21.50 -17.00 -7.82
C GLY A 136 20.08 -17.25 -8.33
N CYS A 137 19.58 -16.39 -9.22
CA CYS A 137 18.38 -16.63 -10.00
C CYS A 137 18.74 -17.65 -11.09
N ALA A 138 19.21 -18.82 -10.67
CA ALA A 138 18.72 -20.03 -11.28
C ALA A 138 17.20 -19.98 -11.01
N CYS A 139 16.45 -19.28 -11.88
CA CYS A 139 15.15 -19.79 -12.25
C CYS A 139 15.38 -21.29 -12.39
N ALA A 140 14.83 -22.07 -11.47
CA ALA A 140 15.00 -23.51 -11.52
C ALA A 140 14.18 -24.01 -12.71
N CYS A 141 14.63 -23.71 -13.93
CA CYS A 141 14.30 -24.37 -15.18
C CYS A 141 14.85 -25.82 -15.20
N GLY A 142 15.16 -26.37 -14.02
CA GLY A 142 15.54 -27.76 -13.78
C GLY A 142 14.42 -28.62 -13.22
N ARG A 143 13.15 -28.18 -13.19
CA ARG A 143 12.03 -29.14 -13.21
C ARG A 143 11.66 -29.39 -14.65
N ALA A 144 12.05 -30.56 -15.15
CA ALA A 144 11.73 -31.05 -16.48
C ALA A 144 10.24 -30.82 -16.81
N GLY A 145 9.96 -29.86 -17.70
CA GLY A 145 8.61 -29.64 -18.25
C GLY A 145 8.02 -28.23 -18.13
N ALA A 146 8.62 -27.29 -17.41
CA ALA A 146 8.13 -25.90 -17.37
C ALA A 146 8.81 -25.04 -18.44
N GLY A 147 8.01 -24.27 -19.20
CA GLY A 147 8.43 -23.40 -20.30
C GLY A 147 9.35 -22.23 -19.90
N PRO A 148 9.77 -21.39 -20.87
CA PRO A 148 10.88 -20.46 -20.73
C PRO A 148 10.60 -19.27 -19.79
N CYS A 149 11.69 -18.66 -19.33
CA CYS A 149 11.87 -17.51 -18.43
C CYS A 149 11.12 -16.20 -18.80
N GLU A 150 10.22 -16.20 -19.78
CA GLU A 150 9.48 -15.01 -20.25
C GLU A 150 8.59 -14.42 -19.14
N ASP A 151 7.98 -15.28 -18.32
CA ASP A 151 7.10 -14.87 -17.22
C ASP A 151 7.81 -14.00 -16.16
N ALA A 152 9.10 -14.23 -15.89
CA ALA A 152 9.82 -13.47 -14.87
C ALA A 152 10.21 -12.06 -15.35
N ALA A 153 10.55 -11.93 -16.64
CA ALA A 153 10.88 -10.64 -17.24
C ALA A 153 9.65 -9.74 -17.33
N ASP A 154 8.51 -10.29 -17.75
CA ASP A 154 7.22 -9.57 -17.83
C ASP A 154 6.77 -9.10 -16.44
N GLN A 155 6.92 -9.94 -15.42
CA GLN A 155 6.60 -9.59 -14.03
C GLN A 155 7.48 -8.47 -13.49
N ILE A 156 8.79 -8.50 -13.76
CA ILE A 156 9.70 -7.41 -13.40
C ILE A 156 9.28 -6.13 -14.11
N GLN A 157 9.00 -6.18 -15.42
CA GLN A 157 8.55 -5.00 -16.16
C GLN A 157 7.24 -4.44 -15.58
N GLN A 158 6.30 -5.32 -15.22
CA GLN A 158 5.03 -4.91 -14.62
C GLN A 158 5.21 -4.31 -13.22
N ALA A 159 6.08 -4.89 -12.39
CA ALA A 159 6.42 -4.38 -11.06
C ALA A 159 7.14 -3.01 -11.11
N LEU A 160 7.85 -2.74 -12.21
CA LEU A 160 8.56 -1.49 -12.45
C LEU A 160 7.73 -0.44 -13.20
N ARG A 161 6.50 -0.77 -13.61
CA ARG A 161 5.64 0.10 -14.42
C ARG A 161 5.26 1.41 -13.73
N PHE A 162 5.05 1.35 -12.41
CA PHE A 162 4.65 2.50 -11.60
C PHE A 162 5.74 2.80 -10.59
N ASP A 163 6.14 4.06 -10.47
CA ASP A 163 7.00 4.48 -9.37
C ASP A 163 6.20 4.62 -8.06
N ALA A 164 6.91 4.88 -6.96
CA ALA A 164 6.29 5.00 -5.64
C ALA A 164 5.26 6.14 -5.56
N GLU A 165 5.47 7.24 -6.31
CA GLU A 165 4.58 8.41 -6.30
C GLU A 165 3.28 8.12 -7.05
N ALA A 166 3.37 7.49 -8.22
CA ALA A 166 2.21 7.01 -8.98
C ALA A 166 1.39 6.00 -8.16
N ILE A 167 2.04 5.09 -7.43
CA ILE A 167 1.36 4.14 -6.54
C ILE A 167 0.66 4.86 -5.39
N ALA A 168 1.29 5.89 -4.80
CA ALA A 168 0.67 6.70 -3.75
C ALA A 168 -0.58 7.44 -4.25
N ASP A 169 -0.51 8.03 -5.44
CA ASP A 169 -1.65 8.74 -6.04
C ASP A 169 -2.80 7.79 -6.37
N ILE A 170 -2.51 6.61 -6.90
CA ILE A 170 -3.51 5.54 -7.11
C ILE A 170 -4.17 5.17 -5.79
N ALA A 171 -3.39 4.91 -4.74
CA ALA A 171 -3.91 4.55 -3.43
C ALA A 171 -4.79 5.65 -2.83
N ARG A 172 -4.38 6.91 -2.98
CA ARG A 172 -5.15 8.07 -2.52
C ARG A 172 -6.48 8.22 -3.27
N GLN A 173 -6.48 8.06 -4.59
CA GLN A 173 -7.70 8.10 -5.40
C GLN A 173 -8.66 6.98 -5.01
N GLU A 174 -8.13 5.77 -4.81
CA GLU A 174 -8.91 4.61 -4.37
C GLU A 174 -9.52 4.83 -2.98
N ALA A 175 -8.75 5.38 -2.04
CA ALA A 175 -9.24 5.74 -0.71
C ALA A 175 -10.34 6.81 -0.77
N ARG A 176 -10.19 7.84 -1.61
CA ARG A 176 -11.23 8.87 -1.83
C ARG A 176 -12.51 8.30 -2.39
N ALA A 177 -12.42 7.43 -3.40
CA ALA A 177 -13.59 6.78 -3.98
C ALA A 177 -14.37 5.98 -2.92
N ARG A 178 -13.67 5.23 -2.06
CA ARG A 178 -14.30 4.47 -0.95
C ARG A 178 -15.01 5.34 0.07
N LEU A 179 -14.45 6.51 0.38
CA LEU A 179 -15.08 7.47 1.29
C LEU A 179 -16.31 8.12 0.65
N SER A 180 -16.23 8.48 -0.64
CA SER A 180 -17.34 9.09 -1.38
C SER A 180 -18.51 8.13 -1.60
N ASP A 181 -18.25 6.84 -1.80
CA ASP A 181 -19.29 5.81 -1.99
C ASP A 181 -19.94 5.33 -0.67
N GLY A 182 -19.59 5.94 0.47
CA GLY A 182 -20.23 5.68 1.76
C GLY A 182 -20.12 4.22 2.22
N PHE A 183 -18.91 3.68 2.31
CA PHE A 183 -18.62 2.31 2.81
C PHE A 183 -19.40 1.15 2.12
N ALA A 184 -20.14 1.39 1.03
CA ALA A 184 -20.77 0.34 0.22
C ALA A 184 -19.73 -0.55 -0.51
N ALA A 185 -18.46 -0.14 -0.53
CA ALA A 185 -17.33 -0.94 -0.97
C ALA A 185 -16.92 -1.97 0.12
N LEU A 186 -17.74 -3.01 0.28
CA LEU A 186 -17.37 -4.25 0.97
C LEU A 186 -16.03 -4.80 0.43
N PRO A 187 -15.26 -5.53 1.26
CA PRO A 187 -13.84 -5.81 1.02
C PRO A 187 -13.63 -6.52 -0.31
N VAL A 188 -12.47 -6.28 -0.93
CA VAL A 188 -11.97 -7.12 -2.02
C VAL A 188 -11.56 -8.48 -1.44
N ALA A 189 -12.55 -9.24 -1.02
CA ALA A 189 -12.53 -10.64 -0.69
C ALA A 189 -13.77 -11.25 -1.37
N SER A 190 -13.75 -11.28 -2.70
CA SER A 190 -14.58 -12.20 -3.44
C SER A 190 -13.76 -12.79 -4.58
N PRO A 191 -13.28 -14.04 -4.45
CA PRO A 191 -12.88 -14.80 -5.62
C PRO A 191 -14.18 -15.09 -6.37
N LEU A 192 -14.21 -14.85 -7.69
CA LEU A 192 -15.33 -15.17 -8.60
C LEU A 192 -16.44 -14.10 -8.73
N SER A 193 -16.14 -12.96 -9.38
CA SER A 193 -17.17 -12.28 -10.19
C SER A 193 -16.57 -11.64 -11.44
N PRO A 194 -16.97 -12.08 -12.66
CA PRO A 194 -16.52 -11.47 -13.89
C PRO A 194 -17.41 -10.26 -14.19
N ARG A 195 -17.06 -9.08 -13.68
CA ARG A 195 -17.73 -7.85 -14.11
C ARG A 195 -16.93 -7.20 -15.24
N ARG A 196 -17.45 -7.40 -16.45
CA ARG A 196 -17.01 -6.87 -17.74
C ARG A 196 -17.37 -5.37 -17.81
N GLY A 197 -16.41 -4.54 -18.20
CA GLY A 197 -16.65 -3.29 -18.94
C GLY A 197 -16.66 -1.99 -18.13
N GLY A 198 -15.71 -1.12 -18.44
CA GLY A 198 -15.60 0.27 -17.99
C GLY A 198 -14.20 0.53 -17.44
N ASP A 199 -13.36 1.25 -18.19
CA ASP A 199 -11.93 1.56 -17.92
C ASP A 199 -11.56 1.47 -16.44
N THR A 200 -11.03 0.31 -16.04
CA THR A 200 -10.71 0.02 -14.66
C THR A 200 -9.40 0.71 -14.33
N GLY A 201 -9.51 1.88 -13.68
CA GLY A 201 -8.40 2.48 -12.95
C GLY A 201 -7.70 1.39 -12.14
N THR A 202 -6.41 1.22 -12.39
CA THR A 202 -5.61 0.19 -11.73
C THR A 202 -5.60 0.50 -10.24
N THR A 203 -6.15 -0.37 -9.39
CA THR A 203 -6.17 -0.13 -7.93
C THR A 203 -4.89 -0.62 -7.27
N ALA A 204 -4.49 -0.04 -6.13
CA ALA A 204 -3.30 -0.48 -5.40
C ALA A 204 -3.44 -1.96 -4.94
N ALA A 205 -4.66 -2.35 -4.57
CA ALA A 205 -4.97 -3.75 -4.26
C ALA A 205 -4.88 -4.69 -5.47
N GLN A 206 -5.22 -4.22 -6.68
CA GLN A 206 -5.02 -4.98 -7.92
C GLN A 206 -3.54 -5.09 -8.28
N VAL A 207 -2.76 -4.02 -8.09
CA VAL A 207 -1.29 -4.06 -8.23
C VAL A 207 -0.72 -5.11 -7.29
N ALA A 208 -1.06 -5.07 -6.00
CA ALA A 208 -0.58 -6.04 -5.02
C ALA A 208 -1.02 -7.49 -5.31
N ARG A 209 -2.26 -7.71 -5.78
CA ARG A 209 -2.76 -9.05 -6.11
C ARG A 209 -2.10 -9.65 -7.32
N ARG A 210 -1.90 -8.87 -8.39
CA ARG A 210 -1.21 -9.36 -9.59
C ARG A 210 0.18 -9.85 -9.23
N LEU A 211 0.93 -9.10 -8.41
CA LEU A 211 2.24 -9.53 -7.91
C LEU A 211 2.20 -10.89 -7.18
N VAL A 212 1.12 -11.22 -6.44
CA VAL A 212 0.95 -12.51 -5.75
C VAL A 212 0.55 -13.64 -6.68
N GLU A 213 -0.43 -13.40 -7.54
CA GLU A 213 -0.92 -14.41 -8.49
C GLU A 213 0.22 -14.86 -9.40
N ASP A 214 1.07 -13.93 -9.78
CA ASP A 214 2.25 -14.17 -10.61
C ASP A 214 3.35 -14.95 -9.85
N ALA A 215 3.58 -14.64 -8.56
CA ALA A 215 4.50 -15.41 -7.71
C ALA A 215 3.99 -16.84 -7.42
N ARG A 216 2.68 -17.00 -7.20
CA ARG A 216 2.06 -18.31 -6.91
C ARG A 216 2.08 -19.27 -8.09
N ARG A 217 1.99 -18.78 -9.34
CA ARG A 217 2.09 -19.62 -10.54
C ARG A 217 3.42 -20.37 -10.66
N ARG A 218 4.44 -20.01 -9.86
CA ARG A 218 5.75 -20.69 -9.81
C ARG A 218 5.84 -21.83 -8.80
N LEU A 219 4.89 -21.92 -7.85
CA LEU A 219 4.87 -22.92 -6.78
C LEU A 219 4.07 -24.18 -7.13
N CYS A 220 3.28 -24.14 -8.21
CA CYS A 220 2.48 -25.25 -8.74
C CYS A 220 3.13 -25.81 -10.00
#